data_AF-A0A2E2U965-F1
#
_entry.id   AF-A0A2E2U965-F1
#
_cell.length_a   1.000
_cell.length_b   1.000
_cell.length_c   1.000
_cell.angle_alpha   90.00
_cell.angle_beta   90.00
_cell.angle_gamma   90.00
#
_symmetry.space_group_name_H-M   'P 1'
#
loop_
_entity.id
_entity.type
_entity.pdbx_description
1 polymer ?
#
loop_
_entity_poly.entity_id
_entity_poly.type
_entity_poly.pdbx_seq_one_letter_code
_entity_poly.pdbx_strand_id
1 'polypeptide(L)'
;MSELQRAIIDSYKKKFPKDKLRHISEKTSIQITRVFRILNGSEMKISEYEAFQNCLSYNESHLSLIEKLKLALSHLNETERSFFSALLDHEINNINLKKKFQARRMNNKKAIS
;
A
#
# COMPACT_ATOMS: atom_id res chain seq x y z
N MET A 1 22.00 14.22 6.18
CA MET A 1 21.03 13.15 5.85
C MET A 1 21.09 12.91 4.35
N SER A 2 21.19 11.64 3.91
CA SER A 2 21.23 11.29 2.48
C SER A 2 19.87 11.55 1.79
N GLU A 3 19.88 11.71 0.46
CA GLU A 3 18.65 11.87 -0.32
C GLU A 3 17.72 10.65 -0.21
N LEU A 4 18.30 9.44 -0.21
CA LEU A 4 17.56 8.19 -0.05
C LEU A 4 16.84 8.12 1.30
N GLN A 5 17.52 8.49 2.40
CA GLN A 5 16.92 8.55 3.73
C GLN A 5 15.76 9.55 3.79
N ARG A 6 15.93 10.70 3.15
CA ARG A 6 14.88 11.71 3.11
C ARG A 6 13.65 11.18 2.37
N ALA A 7 13.85 10.61 1.19
CA ALA A 7 12.79 10.06 0.35
C ALA A 7 11.98 8.95 1.06
N ILE A 8 12.65 8.03 1.77
CA ILE A 8 11.96 6.94 2.47
C ILE A 8 11.18 7.45 3.70
N ILE A 9 11.74 8.40 4.46
CA ILE A 9 11.04 9.02 5.60
C ILE A 9 9.82 9.80 5.11
N ASP A 10 9.96 10.57 4.03
CA ASP A 10 8.86 11.35 3.46
C ASP A 10 7.74 10.43 2.93
N SER A 11 8.12 9.33 2.28
CA SER A 11 7.17 8.30 1.84
C SER A 11 6.43 7.69 3.02
N TYR A 12 7.13 7.40 4.12
CA TYR A 12 6.50 6.87 5.34
C TYR A 12 5.50 7.87 5.91
N LYS A 13 5.89 9.14 6.07
CA LYS A 13 5.01 10.20 6.59
C LYS A 13 3.80 10.43 5.71
N LYS A 14 3.95 10.32 4.39
CA LYS A 14 2.83 10.42 3.44
C LYS A 14 1.85 9.25 3.58
N LYS A 15 2.36 8.02 3.78
CA LYS A 15 1.54 6.83 3.96
C LYS A 15 0.86 6.78 5.34
N PHE A 16 1.53 7.29 6.38
CA PHE A 16 1.06 7.26 7.76
C PHE A 16 1.09 8.66 8.41
N PRO A 17 0.26 9.61 7.95
CA PRO A 17 0.36 11.03 8.35
C PRO A 17 0.01 11.30 9.82
N LYS A 18 -0.64 10.35 10.50
CA LYS A 18 -1.04 10.46 11.91
C LYS A 18 -0.12 9.69 12.86
N ASP A 19 0.90 9.01 12.34
CA ASP A 19 1.82 8.24 13.17
C ASP A 19 2.70 9.17 14.02
N LYS A 20 2.65 8.98 15.34
CA LYS A 20 3.56 9.60 16.30
C LYS A 20 4.80 8.72 16.47
N LEU A 21 5.86 9.25 17.09
CA LEU A 21 7.13 8.52 17.34
C LEU A 21 6.93 7.09 17.85
N ARG A 22 5.98 6.89 18.77
CA ARG A 22 5.64 5.58 19.32
C ARG A 22 5.10 4.61 18.25
N HIS A 23 4.18 5.06 17.39
CA HIS A 23 3.62 4.23 16.32
C HIS A 23 4.69 3.83 15.30
N ILE A 24 5.60 4.76 14.97
CA ILE A 24 6.72 4.50 14.05
C ILE A 24 7.63 3.44 14.65
N SER A 25 7.97 3.58 15.94
CA SER A 25 8.77 2.60 16.68
C SER A 25 8.14 1.22 16.67
N GLU A 26 6.84 1.13 16.96
CA GLU A 26 6.09 -0.13 16.97
C GLU A 26 6.03 -0.77 15.57
N LYS A 27 5.77 0.01 14.51
CA LYS A 27 5.67 -0.51 13.14
C LYS A 27 7.01 -0.96 12.54
N THR A 28 8.07 -0.19 12.80
CA THR A 28 9.41 -0.47 12.26
C THR A 28 10.21 -1.42 13.16
N SER A 29 9.74 -1.69 14.37
CA SER A 29 10.51 -2.39 15.42
C SER A 29 11.84 -1.71 15.78
N ILE A 30 12.01 -0.43 15.42
CA ILE A 30 13.16 0.39 15.79
C ILE A 30 12.87 1.02 17.16
N GLN A 31 13.85 1.04 18.06
CA GLN A 31 13.70 1.71 19.36
C GLN A 31 13.26 3.18 19.22
N ILE A 32 12.33 3.63 20.05
CA ILE A 32 11.73 4.97 19.94
C ILE A 32 12.75 6.12 19.96
N THR A 33 13.80 6.01 20.78
CA THR A 33 14.89 6.99 20.84
C THR A 33 15.72 7.00 19.56
N ARG A 34 15.92 5.83 18.94
CA ARG A 34 16.59 5.70 17.65
C ARG A 34 15.75 6.28 16.51
N VAL A 35 14.44 6.04 16.50
CA VAL A 35 13.50 6.69 15.57
C VAL A 35 13.57 8.21 15.68
N PHE A 36 13.52 8.76 16.91
CA PHE A 36 13.66 10.20 17.13
C PHE A 36 14.96 10.75 16.52
N ARG A 37 16.09 10.07 16.74
CA ARG A 37 17.39 10.47 16.17
C ARG A 37 17.41 10.42 14.63
N ILE A 38 16.83 9.38 14.04
CA ILE A 38 16.72 9.22 12.57
C ILE A 38 15.90 10.37 11.96
N LEU A 39 14.74 10.68 12.56
CA LEU A 39 13.88 11.76 12.09
C LEU A 39 14.54 13.14 12.24
N ASN A 40 15.50 13.28 13.15
CA ASN A 40 16.30 14.49 13.34
C ASN A 40 17.64 14.48 12.58
N GLY A 41 17.84 13.57 11.61
CA GLY A 41 19.00 13.63 10.71
C GLY A 41 20.11 12.62 10.96
N SER A 42 20.02 11.79 12.01
CA SER A 42 20.99 10.71 12.21
C SER A 42 20.91 9.69 11.06
N GLU A 43 22.06 9.26 10.57
CA GLU A 43 22.14 8.29 9.47
C GLU A 43 21.52 6.94 9.86
N MET A 44 20.73 6.38 8.94
CA MET A 44 20.12 5.05 9.09
C MET A 44 21.10 3.92 8.74
N LYS A 45 21.01 2.82 9.48
CA LYS A 45 21.61 1.54 9.10
C LYS A 45 20.75 0.86 8.02
N ILE A 46 21.35 -0.06 7.26
CA ILE A 46 20.63 -0.83 6.23
C ILE A 46 19.37 -1.51 6.79
N SER A 47 19.48 -2.16 7.96
CA SER A 47 18.32 -2.79 8.62
C SER A 47 17.19 -1.81 8.96
N GLU A 48 17.51 -0.55 9.22
CA GLU A 48 16.52 0.50 9.50
C GLU A 48 15.84 0.97 8.21
N TYR A 49 16.60 1.10 7.11
CA TYR A 49 16.03 1.32 5.78
C TYR A 49 15.05 0.20 5.40
N GLU A 50 15.45 -1.06 5.58
CA GLU A 50 14.61 -2.22 5.29
C GLU A 50 13.34 -2.22 6.14
N ALA A 51 13.44 -1.86 7.43
CA ALA A 51 12.28 -1.75 8.31
C ALA A 51 11.28 -0.70 7.80
N PHE A 52 11.75 0.50 7.43
CA PHE A 52 10.90 1.52 6.81
C PHE A 52 10.31 1.04 5.48
N GLN A 53 11.12 0.39 4.65
CA GLN A 53 10.69 -0.13 3.35
C GLN A 53 9.59 -1.17 3.53
N ASN A 54 9.71 -2.08 4.49
CA ASN A 54 8.70 -3.10 4.78
C ASN A 54 7.35 -2.49 5.18
N CYS A 55 7.36 -1.41 5.98
CA CYS A 55 6.14 -0.67 6.30
C CYS A 55 5.50 -0.04 5.05
N LEU A 56 6.31 0.40 4.09
CA LEU A 56 5.86 1.00 2.84
C LEU A 56 5.37 -0.04 1.83
N SER A 57 6.02 -1.21 1.79
CA SER A 57 5.68 -2.35 0.93
C SER A 57 4.44 -3.11 1.40
N TYR A 58 3.95 -2.85 2.62
CA TYR A 58 2.67 -3.39 3.08
C TYR A 58 1.52 -2.78 2.26
N ASN A 59 1.22 -3.40 1.12
CA ASN A 59 -0.06 -3.27 0.46
C ASN A 59 -1.12 -3.65 1.49
N GLU A 60 -2.23 -2.92 1.54
CA GLU A 60 -3.37 -3.29 2.38
C GLU A 60 -3.62 -4.80 2.19
N SER A 61 -3.47 -5.57 3.27
CA SER A 61 -3.63 -7.02 3.18
C SER A 61 -5.01 -7.29 2.63
N HIS A 62 -5.14 -8.24 1.70
CA HIS A 62 -6.44 -8.67 1.20
C HIS A 62 -7.41 -8.96 2.35
N LEU A 63 -6.90 -9.45 3.49
CA LEU A 63 -7.67 -9.63 4.73
C LEU A 63 -8.27 -8.32 5.25
N SER A 64 -7.47 -7.27 5.41
CA SER A 64 -7.96 -5.97 5.90
C SER A 64 -8.95 -5.31 4.94
N LEU A 65 -8.80 -5.51 3.63
CA LEU A 65 -9.77 -5.05 2.64
C LEU A 65 -11.09 -5.83 2.74
N ILE A 66 -11.01 -7.16 2.87
CA ILE A 66 -12.17 -8.04 3.06
C ILE A 66 -12.95 -7.67 4.33
N GLU A 67 -12.26 -7.39 5.43
CA GLU A 67 -12.90 -6.97 6.68
C GLU A 67 -13.67 -5.64 6.51
N LYS A 68 -13.06 -4.65 5.86
CA LYS A 68 -13.73 -3.38 5.54
C LYS A 68 -14.95 -3.59 4.65
N LEU A 69 -14.84 -4.46 3.64
CA LEU A 69 -15.96 -4.79 2.76
C LEU A 69 -17.10 -5.48 3.52
N LYS A 70 -16.79 -6.44 4.40
CA LYS A 70 -17.80 -7.09 5.26
C LYS A 70 -18.53 -6.09 6.14
N LEU A 71 -17.79 -5.17 6.75
CA LEU A 71 -18.37 -4.10 7.56
C LEU A 71 -19.25 -3.16 6.73
N ALA A 72 -18.82 -2.78 5.52
CA ALA A 72 -19.63 -1.95 4.64
C ALA A 72 -20.94 -2.66 4.27
N LEU A 73 -20.87 -3.93 3.85
CA LEU A 73 -22.02 -4.73 3.44
C LEU A 73 -23.04 -4.92 4.57
N SER A 74 -22.63 -4.95 5.84
CA SER A 74 -23.56 -5.10 6.97
C SER A 74 -24.47 -3.88 7.18
N HIS A 75 -24.08 -2.70 6.65
CA HIS A 75 -24.85 -1.46 6.77
C HIS A 75 -25.72 -1.16 5.55
N LEU A 76 -25.54 -1.91 4.45
CA LEU A 76 -26.29 -1.69 3.21
C LEU A 76 -27.60 -2.49 3.22
N ASN A 77 -28.65 -1.87 2.69
CA ASN A 77 -29.92 -2.53 2.38
C ASN A 77 -29.83 -3.35 1.08
N GLU A 78 -30.88 -4.11 0.76
CA GLU A 78 -30.87 -5.04 -0.37
C GLU A 78 -30.66 -4.35 -1.73
N THR A 79 -31.33 -3.22 -1.94
CA THR A 79 -31.15 -2.39 -3.14
C THR A 79 -29.73 -1.85 -3.28
N GLU A 80 -29.14 -1.35 -2.19
CA GLU A 80 -27.77 -0.86 -2.17
C GLU A 80 -26.74 -1.96 -2.41
N ARG A 81 -26.99 -3.17 -1.85
CA ARG A 81 -26.14 -4.34 -2.09
C ARG A 81 -26.18 -4.78 -3.55
N SER A 82 -27.37 -4.80 -4.15
CA SER A 82 -27.53 -5.14 -5.57
C SER A 82 -26.78 -4.16 -6.47
N PHE A 83 -26.94 -2.86 -6.21
CA PHE A 83 -26.20 -1.82 -6.93
C PHE A 83 -24.68 -1.94 -6.75
N PHE A 84 -24.23 -2.14 -5.51
CA PHE A 84 -22.81 -2.33 -5.19
C PHE A 84 -22.22 -3.56 -5.89
N SER A 85 -22.97 -4.68 -5.95
CA SER A 85 -22.57 -5.88 -6.69
C SER A 85 -22.39 -5.59 -8.17
N ALA A 86 -23.36 -4.91 -8.80
CA ALA A 86 -23.28 -4.55 -10.22
C ALA A 86 -22.07 -3.65 -10.53
N LEU A 87 -21.73 -2.71 -9.63
CA LEU A 87 -20.53 -1.88 -9.76
C LEU A 87 -19.23 -2.71 -9.68
N LEU A 88 -19.15 -3.64 -8.73
CA LEU A 88 -18.00 -4.53 -8.61
C LEU A 88 -17.84 -5.40 -9.86
N ASP A 89 -18.91 -5.99 -10.35
CA ASP A 89 -18.90 -6.82 -11.56
C ASP A 89 -18.43 -6.03 -12.78
N HIS A 90 -18.91 -4.79 -12.93
CA HIS A 90 -18.45 -3.89 -13.98
C HIS A 90 -16.94 -3.62 -13.90
N GLU A 91 -16.42 -3.32 -12.71
CA GLU A 91 -14.99 -3.02 -12.55
C GLU A 91 -14.10 -4.26 -12.74
N ILE A 92 -14.55 -5.44 -12.28
CA ILE A 92 -13.88 -6.72 -12.53
C ILE A 92 -13.76 -6.97 -14.04
N ASN A 93 -14.84 -6.75 -14.79
CA ASN A 93 -14.85 -6.90 -16.24
C ASN A 93 -13.86 -5.93 -16.92
N ASN A 94 -13.81 -4.68 -16.49
CA ASN A 94 -12.85 -3.70 -17.01
C ASN A 94 -11.40 -4.10 -16.76
N ILE A 95 -11.09 -4.63 -15.57
CA ILE A 95 -9.76 -5.14 -15.24
C ILE A 95 -9.39 -6.32 -16.15
N ASN A 96 -10.32 -7.26 -16.35
CA ASN A 96 -10.10 -8.41 -17.22
C ASN A 96 -9.86 -8.01 -18.68
N LEU A 97 -10.62 -7.04 -19.18
CA LEU A 97 -10.42 -6.49 -20.52
C LEU A 97 -9.04 -5.84 -20.65
N LYS A 98 -8.64 -4.99 -19.70
CA LYS A 98 -7.30 -4.34 -19.70
C LYS A 98 -6.18 -5.38 -19.75
N LYS A 99 -6.27 -6.45 -18.94
CA LYS A 99 -5.30 -7.55 -18.94
C LYS A 99 -5.25 -8.27 -20.30
N LYS A 100 -6.41 -8.53 -20.91
CA LYS A 100 -6.51 -9.16 -22.24
C LYS A 100 -5.86 -8.30 -23.33
N PHE A 101 -6.05 -6.98 -23.30
CA PHE A 101 -5.39 -6.07 -24.25
C PHE A 101 -3.88 -5.99 -24.05
N GLN A 102 -3.40 -5.99 -22.79
CA GLN A 102 -1.96 -6.02 -22.49
C GLN A 102 -1.30 -7.32 -22.97
N ALA A 103 -1.92 -8.47 -22.72
CA ALA A 103 -1.42 -9.77 -23.18
C ALA A 103 -1.31 -9.83 -24.72
N ARG A 104 -2.30 -9.32 -25.45
CA ARG A 104 -2.27 -9.23 -26.92
C ARG A 104 -1.13 -8.35 -27.44
N ARG A 105 -0.88 -7.21 -26.79
CA ARG A 105 0.25 -6.32 -27.15
C ARG A 105 1.61 -6.98 -26.94
N MET A 106 1.78 -7.77 -25.89
CA MET A 106 3.03 -8.51 -25.65
C MET A 106 3.26 -9.63 -26.66
N ASN A 107 2.20 -10.36 -27.04
CA ASN A 107 2.28 -11.41 -28.05
C ASN A 107 2.60 -10.86 -29.44
N ASN A 108 2.01 -9.72 -29.83
CA ASN A 108 2.32 -9.08 -31.11
C ASN A 108 3.75 -8.53 -31.17
N LYS A 109 4.31 -8.06 -30.05
CA LYS A 109 5.73 -7.65 -29.99
C LYS A 109 6.71 -8.81 -30.16
N LYS A 110 6.37 -10.00 -29.64
CA LYS A 110 7.18 -11.22 -29.79
C LYS A 110 7.09 -11.86 -31.19
N ALA A 111 6.04 -11.56 -31.94
CA ALA A 111 5.86 -12.08 -33.29
C ALA A 111 6.60 -11.27 -34.37
N ILE A 112 7.13 -10.09 -34.01
CA ILE A 112 7.82 -9.16 -34.93
C ILE A 112 9.35 -9.12 -34.63
N SER A 113 9.80 -9.88 -33.63
CA SER A 113 11.20 -10.04 -33.21
C SER A 113 11.69 -11.44 -33.53
#